data_AF-A0A5K1AE46-F1
#
_entry.id   AF-A0A5K1AE46-F1
#
_cell.length_a   1.000
_cell.length_b   1.000
_cell.length_c   1.000
_cell.angle_alpha   90.00
_cell.angle_beta   90.00
_cell.angle_gamma   90.00
#
_symmetry.space_group_name_H-M   'P 1'
#
loop_
_entity.id
_entity.type
_entity.pdbx_description
1 polymer ?
#
loop_
_entity_poly.entity_id
_entity_poly.type
_entity_poly.pdbx_seq_one_letter_code
_entity_poly.pdbx_strand_id
1 'polypeptide(L)'
;ILEPCFNNKMLDAGKSLCSLLKLVFTAFPLDSSSTPTDVKMLYQKVEDLVQKHLLAVTASQLSLDVTSVNPVISFALSVIKTLMEVQKSFVDPFIMPLVRVLQRLSREMGSSAGSHARQ
;
A
#
# COMPACT_ATOMS: atom_id res chain seq x y z
N ILE A 1 4.14 -16.08 1.86
CA ILE A 1 4.95 -15.99 0.61
C ILE A 1 5.11 -14.54 0.14
N LEU A 2 4.04 -13.73 -0.01
CA LEU A 2 4.18 -12.32 -0.40
C LEU A 2 4.57 -11.37 0.73
N GLU A 3 4.28 -11.72 1.99
CA GLU A 3 4.59 -10.89 3.17
C GLU A 3 6.07 -10.44 3.25
N PRO A 4 7.07 -11.30 3.00
CA PRO A 4 8.47 -10.87 2.93
C PRO A 4 8.71 -9.77 1.89
N CYS A 5 8.04 -9.81 0.74
CA CYS A 5 8.20 -8.79 -0.30
C CYS A 5 7.63 -7.43 0.11
N PHE A 6 6.57 -7.43 0.92
CA PHE A 6 5.97 -6.22 1.47
C PHE A 6 6.76 -5.64 2.67
N ASN A 7 7.44 -6.51 3.43
CA ASN A 7 8.21 -6.12 4.61
C ASN A 7 9.68 -5.76 4.32
N ASN A 8 10.20 -6.10 3.13
CA ASN A 8 11.61 -5.92 2.82
C ASN A 8 11.92 -4.48 2.36
N LYS A 9 12.98 -3.88 2.91
CA LYS A 9 13.45 -2.51 2.59
C LYS A 9 14.13 -2.39 1.22
N MET A 10 14.21 -3.48 0.45
CA MET A 10 14.83 -3.50 -0.87
C MET A 10 13.87 -2.96 -1.94
N LEU A 11 14.07 -1.71 -2.33
CA LEU A 11 13.29 -1.00 -3.36
C LEU A 11 13.16 -1.79 -4.68
N ASP A 12 14.17 -2.59 -5.04
CA ASP A 12 14.18 -3.36 -6.28
C ASP A 12 13.21 -4.56 -6.24
N ALA A 13 13.12 -5.24 -5.10
CA ALA A 13 12.15 -6.32 -4.91
C ALA A 13 10.71 -5.80 -4.97
N GLY A 14 10.49 -4.59 -4.46
CA GLY A 14 9.19 -3.92 -4.53
C GLY A 14 8.77 -3.59 -5.97
N LYS A 15 9.69 -3.06 -6.79
CA LYS A 15 9.44 -2.80 -8.22
C LYS A 15 9.17 -4.09 -8.99
N SER A 16 9.97 -5.13 -8.77
CA SER A 16 9.76 -6.44 -9.40
C SER A 16 8.40 -7.03 -9.04
N LEU A 17 7.95 -6.89 -7.79
CA LEU A 17 6.62 -7.33 -7.39
C LEU A 17 5.53 -6.54 -8.13
N CYS A 18 5.63 -5.21 -8.20
CA CYS A 18 4.68 -4.40 -8.96
C CYS A 18 4.64 -4.81 -10.43
N SER A 19 5.79 -5.00 -11.08
CA SER A 19 5.85 -5.48 -12.46
C SER A 19 5.18 -6.84 -12.65
N LEU A 20 5.40 -7.78 -11.72
CA LEU A 20 4.78 -9.10 -11.76
C LEU A 20 3.26 -9.03 -11.57
N LEU A 21 2.79 -8.28 -10.57
CA LEU A 21 1.37 -8.08 -10.31
C LEU A 21 0.68 -7.45 -11.53
N LYS A 22 1.30 -6.42 -12.12
CA LYS A 22 0.80 -5.81 -13.35
C LYS A 22 0.67 -6.82 -14.48
N LEU A 23 1.71 -7.62 -14.72
CA LEU A 23 1.71 -8.61 -15.79
C LEU A 23 0.61 -9.67 -15.59
N VAL A 24 0.50 -10.23 -14.39
CA VAL A 24 -0.51 -11.26 -14.08
C VAL A 24 -1.93 -10.67 -14.17
N PHE A 25 -2.15 -9.49 -13.59
CA PHE A 25 -3.48 -8.89 -13.52
C PHE A 25 -3.94 -8.28 -14.86
N THR A 26 -3.02 -7.85 -15.72
CA THR A 26 -3.34 -7.50 -17.11
C THR A 26 -3.74 -8.73 -17.92
N ALA A 27 -3.07 -9.87 -17.72
CA ALA A 27 -3.40 -11.12 -18.41
C ALA A 27 -4.70 -11.76 -17.91
N PHE A 28 -5.03 -11.57 -16.62
CA PHE A 28 -6.16 -12.19 -15.95
C PHE A 28 -6.98 -11.16 -15.14
N PRO A 29 -7.81 -10.34 -15.79
CA PRO A 29 -8.63 -9.33 -15.11
C PRO A 29 -9.58 -9.95 -14.07
N LEU A 30 -9.82 -9.27 -12.95
CA LEU A 30 -10.64 -9.80 -11.85
C LEU A 30 -12.06 -10.20 -12.30
N ASP A 31 -12.66 -9.38 -13.18
CA ASP A 31 -14.03 -9.56 -13.66
C ASP A 31 -14.17 -10.56 -14.82
N SER A 32 -13.06 -11.15 -15.29
CA SER A 32 -13.14 -12.15 -16.35
C SER A 32 -13.59 -13.50 -15.80
N SER A 33 -14.58 -14.11 -16.46
CA SER A 33 -15.01 -15.48 -16.17
C SER A 33 -13.91 -16.51 -16.43
N SER A 34 -12.89 -16.17 -17.23
CA SER A 34 -11.73 -17.01 -17.54
C SER A 34 -10.61 -16.92 -16.50
N THR A 35 -10.73 -16.06 -15.48
CA THR A 35 -9.66 -15.85 -14.50
C THR A 35 -9.55 -17.04 -13.54
N PRO A 36 -8.36 -17.69 -13.44
CA PRO A 36 -8.16 -18.84 -12.57
C PRO A 36 -8.38 -18.52 -11.09
N THR A 37 -8.84 -19.50 -10.31
CA THR A 37 -9.08 -19.36 -8.86
C THR A 37 -7.84 -18.89 -8.10
N ASP A 38 -6.66 -19.38 -8.48
CA ASP A 38 -5.39 -18.98 -7.83
C ASP A 38 -5.08 -17.49 -8.03
N VAL A 39 -5.44 -16.94 -9.19
CA VAL A 39 -5.30 -15.50 -9.47
C VAL A 39 -6.30 -14.69 -8.64
N LYS A 40 -7.54 -15.18 -8.48
CA LYS A 40 -8.53 -14.55 -7.58
C LYS A 40 -8.05 -14.53 -6.12
N MET A 41 -7.46 -15.63 -5.66
CA MET A 41 -6.84 -15.70 -4.33
C MET A 41 -5.64 -14.75 -4.20
N LEU A 42 -4.86 -14.59 -5.27
CA LEU A 42 -3.77 -13.61 -5.32
C LEU A 42 -4.28 -12.18 -5.18
N TYR A 43 -5.37 -11.80 -5.86
CA TYR A 43 -6.01 -10.49 -5.70
C TYR A 43 -6.38 -10.22 -4.25
N GLN A 44 -7.12 -11.14 -3.62
CA GLN A 44 -7.54 -11.01 -2.22
C GLN A 44 -6.35 -10.88 -1.27
N LYS A 45 -5.30 -11.67 -1.51
CA LYS A 45 -4.08 -11.62 -0.68
C LYS A 45 -3.33 -10.29 -0.81
N VAL A 46 -3.27 -9.72 -2.01
CA VAL A 46 -2.65 -8.40 -2.23
C VAL A 46 -3.47 -7.32 -1.55
N GLU A 47 -4.80 -7.40 -1.65
CA GLU A 47 -5.72 -6.48 -1.00
C GLU A 47 -5.55 -6.48 0.52
N ASP A 48 -5.60 -7.67 1.15
CA ASP A 48 -5.37 -7.85 2.59
C ASP A 48 -4.02 -7.28 3.03
N LEU A 49 -2.95 -7.54 2.26
CA LEU A 49 -1.62 -7.06 2.60
C LEU A 49 -1.55 -5.53 2.52
N VAL A 50 -2.03 -4.94 1.44
CA VAL A 50 -2.06 -3.47 1.29
C VAL A 50 -2.87 -2.86 2.44
N GLN A 51 -4.05 -3.40 2.74
CA GLN A 51 -4.90 -2.91 3.81
C GLN A 51 -4.21 -3.02 5.18
N LYS A 52 -3.56 -4.14 5.48
CA LYS A 52 -2.79 -4.34 6.72
C LYS A 52 -1.67 -3.31 6.86
N HIS A 53 -0.95 -2.98 5.79
CA HIS A 53 0.10 -1.96 5.82
C HIS A 53 -0.47 -0.56 6.03
N LEU A 54 -1.57 -0.20 5.35
CA LEU A 54 -2.23 1.10 5.56
C LEU A 54 -2.83 1.23 6.97
N LEU A 55 -3.37 0.14 7.52
CA LEU A 55 -3.86 0.10 8.90
C LEU A 55 -2.73 0.22 9.92
N ALA A 56 -1.60 -0.46 9.72
CA ALA A 56 -0.43 -0.34 10.57
C ALA A 56 0.11 1.10 10.62
N VAL A 57 0.05 1.81 9.48
CA VAL A 57 0.41 3.23 9.41
C VAL A 57 -0.68 4.11 10.07
N THR A 58 -1.96 3.77 9.98
CA THR A 58 -3.00 4.67 10.54
C THR A 58 -3.31 4.40 12.02
N ALA A 59 -2.84 3.28 12.57
CA ALA A 59 -2.91 2.98 13.99
C ALA A 59 -1.97 3.92 14.77
N SER A 60 -2.57 4.89 15.46
CA SER A 60 -1.95 5.99 16.21
C SER A 60 -1.00 5.59 17.38
N GLN A 61 -0.54 4.35 17.46
CA GLN A 61 0.14 3.78 18.64
C GLN A 61 1.57 3.33 18.42
N LEU A 62 2.15 3.51 17.22
CA LEU A 62 3.55 3.16 17.02
C LEU A 62 4.37 4.45 16.91
N SER A 63 5.14 4.71 17.96
CA SER A 63 6.48 5.32 17.86
C SER A 63 7.41 4.40 17.05
N LEU A 64 6.94 3.83 15.94
CA LEU A 64 7.82 3.26 14.94
C LEU A 64 8.56 4.46 14.37
N ASP A 65 9.84 4.50 14.71
CA ASP A 65 10.86 5.36 14.14
C ASP A 65 10.45 5.86 12.75
N VAL A 66 10.20 7.17 12.60
CA VAL A 66 9.61 7.82 11.40
C VAL A 66 10.33 7.38 10.12
N THR A 67 11.62 7.05 10.27
CA THR A 67 12.54 6.45 9.32
C THR A 67 12.07 5.13 8.69
N SER A 68 11.12 4.42 9.32
CA SER A 68 10.58 3.13 8.89
C SER A 68 9.15 3.17 8.34
N VAL A 69 8.38 4.24 8.65
CA VAL A 69 6.97 4.37 8.28
C VAL A 69 6.81 4.89 6.85
N ASN A 70 7.61 5.88 6.45
CA ASN A 70 7.53 6.49 5.12
C ASN A 70 7.82 5.47 3.98
N PRO A 71 8.83 4.59 4.07
CA PRO A 71 9.05 3.56 3.06
C PRO A 71 7.87 2.59 2.91
N VAL A 72 7.20 2.24 4.01
CA VAL A 72 6.03 1.35 4.01
C VAL A 72 4.84 2.01 3.31
N ILE A 73 4.59 3.30 3.60
CA ILE A 73 3.57 4.08 2.90
C ILE A 73 3.89 4.15 1.40
N SER A 74 5.12 4.54 1.04
CA SER A 74 5.54 4.66 -0.36
C SER A 74 5.38 3.35 -1.12
N PHE A 75 5.68 2.22 -0.47
CA PHE A 75 5.52 0.91 -1.07
C PHE A 75 4.04 0.55 -1.27
N ALA A 76 3.20 0.68 -0.23
CA ALA A 76 1.77 0.41 -0.34
C ALA A 76 1.11 1.27 -1.43
N LEU A 77 1.45 2.56 -1.51
CA LEU A 77 0.99 3.46 -2.57
C LEU A 77 1.47 3.03 -3.96
N SER A 78 2.70 2.52 -4.08
CA SER A 78 3.24 2.02 -5.35
C SER A 78 2.50 0.77 -5.83
N VAL A 79 2.13 -0.13 -4.92
CA VAL A 79 1.29 -1.29 -5.24
C VAL A 79 -0.09 -0.83 -5.69
N ILE A 80 -0.77 0.04 -4.93
CA ILE A 80 -2.10 0.57 -5.29
C ILE A 80 -2.09 1.24 -6.67
N LYS A 81 -1.09 2.09 -6.93
CA LYS A 81 -0.92 2.72 -8.26
C LYS A 81 -0.81 1.67 -9.35
N THR A 82 -0.03 0.62 -9.13
CA THR A 82 0.15 -0.47 -10.09
C THR A 82 -1.16 -1.21 -10.35
N LEU A 83 -1.96 -1.46 -9.31
CA LEU A 83 -3.28 -2.09 -9.47
C LEU A 83 -4.21 -1.18 -10.29
N MET A 84 -4.23 0.12 -9.99
CA MET A 84 -5.05 1.11 -10.71
C MET A 84 -4.69 1.23 -12.20
N GLU A 85 -3.42 1.02 -12.56
CA GLU A 85 -2.99 0.99 -13.96
C GLU A 85 -3.58 -0.20 -14.74
N VAL A 86 -3.91 -1.29 -14.05
CA VAL A 86 -4.61 -2.43 -14.65
C VAL A 86 -6.11 -2.20 -14.67
N GLN A 87 -6.69 -1.80 -13.53
CA GLN A 87 -8.12 -1.52 -13.42
C GLN A 87 -8.39 -0.50 -12.33
N LYS A 88 -9.09 0.58 -12.67
CA LYS A 88 -9.31 1.70 -11.74
C LYS A 88 -10.15 1.33 -10.51
N SER A 89 -11.08 0.37 -10.64
CA SER A 89 -11.94 -0.10 -9.54
C SER A 89 -11.17 -0.76 -8.39
N PHE A 90 -9.92 -1.20 -8.60
CA PHE A 90 -9.10 -1.74 -7.51
C PHE A 90 -8.83 -0.73 -6.40
N VAL A 91 -9.00 0.58 -6.64
CA VAL A 91 -8.78 1.58 -5.60
C VAL A 91 -9.90 1.62 -4.57
N ASP A 92 -11.10 1.17 -4.91
CA ASP A 92 -12.32 1.39 -4.13
C ASP A 92 -12.20 0.92 -2.67
N PRO A 93 -11.65 -0.28 -2.37
CA PRO A 93 -11.44 -0.73 -0.99
C PRO A 93 -10.43 0.12 -0.20
N PHE A 94 -9.54 0.83 -0.89
CA PHE A 94 -8.44 1.59 -0.29
C PHE A 94 -8.75 3.08 -0.10
N ILE A 95 -9.83 3.62 -0.66
CA ILE A 95 -10.15 5.07 -0.58
C ILE A 95 -10.17 5.56 0.87
N MET A 96 -10.91 4.88 1.75
CA MET A 96 -11.02 5.27 3.16
C MET A 96 -9.67 5.14 3.91
N PRO A 97 -8.93 4.03 3.80
CA PRO A 97 -7.56 3.93 4.31
C PRO A 97 -6.63 5.05 3.82
N LEU A 98 -6.66 5.41 2.54
CA LEU A 98 -5.83 6.47 1.95
C LEU A 98 -6.16 7.84 2.55
N VAL A 99 -7.44 8.17 2.73
CA VAL A 99 -7.87 9.40 3.40
C VAL A 99 -7.31 9.46 4.82
N ARG A 100 -7.31 8.35 5.57
CA ARG A 100 -6.73 8.29 6.92
C ARG A 100 -5.21 8.50 6.91
N VAL A 101 -4.50 7.95 5.93
CA VAL A 101 -3.06 8.20 5.76
C VAL A 101 -2.81 9.69 5.51
N LEU A 102 -3.56 10.33 4.61
CA LEU A 102 -3.45 11.77 4.37
C LEU A 102 -3.73 12.58 5.64
N GLN A 103 -4.78 12.25 6.39
CA GLN A 103 -5.09 12.90 7.66
C GLN A 103 -3.97 12.75 8.69
N ARG A 104 -3.33 11.58 8.77
CA ARG A 104 -2.15 11.36 9.63
C ARG A 104 -0.98 12.26 9.20
N LEU A 105 -0.63 12.23 7.91
CA LEU A 105 0.48 13.03 7.36
C LEU A 105 0.27 14.53 7.60
N SER A 106 -0.95 15.03 7.42
CA SER A 106 -1.28 16.43 7.72
C SER A 106 -1.11 16.78 9.21
N ARG A 107 -1.45 15.87 10.13
CA ARG A 107 -1.23 16.07 11.58
C ARG A 107 0.25 16.08 11.93
N GLU A 108 1.03 15.17 11.34
CA GLU A 108 2.49 15.11 11.55
C GLU A 108 3.18 16.39 11.07
N MET A 109 2.78 16.90 9.90
CA MET A 109 3.32 18.16 9.36
C MET A 109 2.93 19.37 10.22
N GLY A 110 1.69 19.43 10.73
CA GLY A 110 1.23 20.48 11.64
C GLY A 110 1.89 20.44 13.03
N SER A 111 2.19 19.25 13.54
CA SER A 111 2.89 19.06 14.82
C SER A 111 4.35 19.52 14.75
N SER A 112 5.04 19.23 13.63
CA SER A 112 6.43 19.66 13.41
C SER A 112 6.58 21.18 13.28
N ALA A 113 5.52 21.92 12.92
CA ALA A 113 5.56 23.38 12.83
C ALA A 113 5.44 24.08 14.20
N GLY A 114 4.87 23.41 15.21
CA GLY A 114 4.70 23.96 16.56
C GLY A 114 5.92 23.82 17.47
N SER A 115 6.82 22.88 17.19
CA SER A 115 8.02 22.64 18.01
C SER A 115 9.16 23.64 17.77
N HIS A 116 9.19 24.31 16.61
CA HIS A 116 10.19 25.35 16.32
C HIS A 116 9.87 26.74 16.88
N ALA A 117 8.65 26.95 17.41
CA ALA A 117 8.21 28.28 17.87
C ALA A 117 8.41 28.52 19.39
N ARG A 118 9.04 27.60 20.13
CA ARG A 118 9.18 27.69 21.61
C ARG A 118 10.57 27.31 22.16
N GLN A 119 11.65 27.53 21.42
CA GLN A 119 13.01 27.51 21.97
C GLN A 119 13.60 28.91 22.06
#